data_AF-A0A970GTP1-F1
#
_entry.id   AF-A0A970GTP1-F1
#
_cell.length_a   1.000
_cell.length_b   1.000
_cell.length_c   1.000
_cell.angle_alpha   90.00
_cell.angle_beta   90.00
_cell.angle_gamma   90.00
#
_symmetry.space_group_name_H-M   'P 1'
#
loop_
_entity.id
_entity.type
_entity.pdbx_description
1 polymer ?
#
loop_
_entity_poly.entity_id
_entity_poly.type
_entity_poly.pdbx_seq_one_letter_code
_entity_poly.pdbx_strand_id
1 'polypeptide(L)'
;NLPLKPGEAVISGFLSPMERAVFRAGLAIKRPMVWVLPAGLNAIHGDTACRVAIDEGRLLVLSPFDPALDAPNARRAAWCNQYVLAHCNRAVVGHLNPDGMLACILHEADPDKEVVRP
;
A
#
# COMPACT_ATOMS: atom_id res chain seq x y z
N ASN A 1 1.62 14.89 -6.64
CA ASN A 1 2.92 14.33 -6.18
C ASN A 1 2.83 14.08 -4.68
N LEU A 2 3.23 12.89 -4.22
CA LEU A 2 3.31 12.61 -2.79
C LEU A 2 4.46 13.42 -2.17
N PRO A 3 4.30 14.01 -0.97
CA PRO A 3 5.34 14.80 -0.29
C PRO A 3 6.39 13.88 0.36
N LEU A 4 7.07 13.05 -0.45
CA LEU A 4 8.05 12.08 0.04
C LEU A 4 9.40 12.73 0.31
N LYS A 5 10.01 12.39 1.45
CA LYS A 5 11.38 12.78 1.79
C LYS A 5 12.40 11.79 1.18
N PRO A 6 13.67 12.20 1.02
CA PRO A 6 14.75 11.27 0.67
C PRO A 6 14.84 10.14 1.72
N GLY A 7 15.06 8.91 1.26
CA GLY A 7 15.13 7.74 2.14
C GLY A 7 13.79 7.15 2.56
N GLU A 8 12.65 7.80 2.30
CA GLU A 8 11.33 7.23 2.59
C GLU A 8 10.92 6.18 1.53
N ALA A 9 10.35 5.09 2.02
CA ALA A 9 9.66 4.06 1.24
C ALA A 9 8.14 4.26 1.31
N VAL A 10 7.42 3.81 0.29
CA VAL A 10 5.95 3.87 0.25
C VAL A 10 5.36 2.49 0.58
N ILE A 11 4.53 2.41 1.61
CA ILE A 11 3.75 1.21 1.96
C ILE A 11 2.27 1.42 1.62
N SER A 12 1.65 0.52 0.86
CA SER A 12 0.21 0.59 0.51
C SER A 12 -0.29 -0.75 -0.05
N GLY A 13 -1.60 -0.93 -0.12
CA GLY A 13 -2.22 -2.03 -0.86
C GLY A 13 -2.34 -1.81 -2.37
N PHE A 14 -2.14 -0.58 -2.85
CA PHE A 14 -2.19 -0.22 -4.27
C PHE A 14 -3.45 -0.68 -5.00
N LEU A 15 -4.63 -0.53 -4.39
CA LEU A 15 -5.90 -1.10 -4.87
C LEU A 15 -6.71 -0.12 -5.71
N SER A 16 -6.83 1.12 -5.26
CA SER A 16 -7.55 2.17 -5.96
C SER A 16 -6.81 2.62 -7.23
N PRO A 17 -7.49 3.22 -8.22
CA PRO A 17 -6.84 3.79 -9.39
C PRO A 17 -5.74 4.81 -9.03
N MET A 18 -5.98 5.61 -7.99
CA MET A 18 -5.02 6.59 -7.48
C MET A 18 -3.76 5.92 -6.94
N GLU A 19 -3.91 4.92 -6.07
CA GLU A 19 -2.74 4.23 -5.51
C GLU A 19 -1.99 3.46 -6.60
N ARG A 20 -2.66 2.86 -7.57
CA ARG A 20 -1.99 2.23 -8.73
C ARG A 20 -1.18 3.23 -9.55
N ALA A 21 -1.63 4.48 -9.66
CA ALA A 21 -0.85 5.52 -10.31
C ALA A 21 0.43 5.86 -9.50
N VAL A 22 0.32 5.92 -8.17
CA VAL A 22 1.47 6.07 -7.26
C VAL A 22 2.46 4.91 -7.44
N PHE A 23 1.97 3.67 -7.48
CA PHE A 23 2.80 2.48 -7.66
C PHE A 23 3.59 2.53 -8.97
N ARG A 24 2.91 2.80 -10.09
CA ARG A 24 3.57 2.91 -11.40
C ARG A 24 4.62 4.03 -11.43
N ALA A 25 4.29 5.19 -10.87
CA ALA A 25 5.24 6.30 -10.78
C ALA A 25 6.45 5.92 -9.91
N GLY A 26 6.23 5.23 -8.79
CA GLY A 26 7.28 4.74 -7.89
C GLY A 26 8.21 3.73 -8.57
N LEU A 27 7.67 2.78 -9.33
CA LEU A 27 8.48 1.85 -10.14
C LEU A 27 9.37 2.60 -11.14
N ALA A 28 8.79 3.57 -11.87
CA ALA A 28 9.50 4.32 -12.91
C ALA A 28 10.70 5.13 -12.36
N ILE A 29 10.56 5.71 -11.15
CA ILE A 29 11.63 6.49 -10.51
C ILE A 29 12.49 5.67 -9.55
N LYS A 30 12.37 4.33 -9.57
CA LYS A 30 13.09 3.39 -8.70
C LYS A 30 12.93 3.69 -7.20
N ARG A 31 11.75 4.12 -6.76
CA ARG A 31 11.44 4.37 -5.34
C ARG A 31 11.32 3.03 -4.58
N PRO A 32 11.82 2.92 -3.33
CA PRO A 32 11.53 1.78 -2.48
C PRO A 32 10.04 1.71 -2.10
N MET A 33 9.43 0.54 -2.22
CA MET A 33 8.01 0.34 -1.96
C MET A 33 7.73 -0.99 -1.25
N VAL A 34 6.68 -1.01 -0.45
CA VAL A 34 6.11 -2.20 0.17
C VAL A 34 4.67 -2.35 -0.33
N TRP A 35 4.39 -3.43 -1.02
CA TRP A 35 3.06 -3.75 -1.52
C TRP A 35 2.39 -4.78 -0.61
N VAL A 36 1.30 -4.38 0.05
CA VAL A 36 0.52 -5.24 0.94
C VAL A 36 -0.71 -5.77 0.20
N LEU A 37 -0.65 -7.00 -0.27
CA LEU A 37 -1.71 -7.60 -1.09
C LEU A 37 -2.88 -8.10 -0.23
N PRO A 38 -4.14 -7.77 -0.59
CA PRO A 38 -5.34 -8.36 0.01
C PRO A 38 -5.68 -9.73 -0.60
N ALA A 39 -4.72 -10.41 -1.21
CA ALA A 39 -4.87 -11.61 -2.05
C ALA A 39 -3.57 -12.43 -2.05
N GLY A 40 -3.59 -13.62 -2.63
CA GLY A 40 -2.39 -14.44 -2.82
C GLY A 40 -1.31 -13.76 -3.66
N LEU A 41 -0.08 -14.27 -3.59
CA LEU A 41 1.08 -13.73 -4.32
C LEU A 41 1.05 -13.98 -5.84
N ASN A 42 0.03 -14.69 -6.34
CA ASN A 42 -0.17 -14.93 -7.76
C ASN A 42 -0.30 -13.63 -8.57
N ALA A 43 -0.78 -12.55 -7.95
CA ALA A 43 -0.90 -11.23 -8.59
C ALA A 43 0.42 -10.66 -9.15
N ILE A 44 1.58 -11.17 -8.72
CA ILE A 44 2.90 -10.71 -9.14
C ILE A 44 3.44 -11.55 -10.32
N HIS A 45 2.86 -12.72 -10.58
CA HIS A 45 3.34 -13.61 -11.63
C HIS A 45 3.11 -12.98 -13.01
N GLY A 46 4.20 -12.70 -13.72
CA GLY A 46 4.19 -12.12 -15.07
C GLY A 46 4.45 -10.62 -15.13
N ASP A 47 4.51 -9.90 -14.01
CA ASP A 47 4.89 -8.49 -13.99
C ASP A 47 6.42 -8.34 -13.94
N THR A 48 7.03 -8.13 -15.11
CA THR A 48 8.48 -7.93 -15.26
C THR A 48 8.98 -6.73 -14.47
N ALA A 49 8.22 -5.64 -14.37
CA ALA A 49 8.65 -4.45 -13.65
C ALA A 49 8.69 -4.70 -12.13
N CYS A 50 7.70 -5.43 -11.62
CA CYS A 50 7.71 -5.88 -10.23
C CYS A 50 8.86 -6.84 -9.96
N ARG A 51 9.12 -7.82 -10.84
CA ARG A 51 10.25 -8.76 -10.69
C ARG A 51 11.58 -8.01 -10.60
N VAL A 52 11.85 -7.11 -11.55
CA VAL A 52 13.09 -6.30 -11.56
C VAL A 52 13.20 -5.45 -10.28
N ALA A 53 12.10 -4.86 -9.80
CA ALA A 53 12.14 -4.07 -8.57
C ALA A 53 12.39 -4.92 -7.32
N ILE A 54 11.89 -6.16 -7.28
CA ILE A 54 12.17 -7.12 -6.21
C ILE A 54 13.64 -7.53 -6.24
N ASP A 55 14.17 -7.90 -7.42
CA ASP A 55 15.56 -8.33 -7.59
C ASP A 55 16.56 -7.20 -7.25
N GLU A 56 16.20 -5.95 -7.54
CA GLU A 56 16.97 -4.76 -7.15
C GLU A 56 16.82 -4.37 -5.66
N GLY A 57 16.03 -5.13 -4.87
CA GLY A 57 15.82 -4.86 -3.43
C GLY A 57 14.98 -3.62 -3.13
N ARG A 58 14.20 -3.13 -4.11
CA ARG A 58 13.39 -1.92 -4.00
C ARG A 58 11.89 -2.17 -3.85
N LEU A 59 11.44 -3.40 -4.07
CA LEU A 59 10.04 -3.78 -3.85
C LEU A 59 9.97 -4.98 -2.91
N LEU A 60 9.26 -4.81 -1.81
CA LEU A 60 8.84 -5.91 -0.95
C LEU A 60 7.35 -6.15 -1.17
N VAL A 61 6.94 -7.40 -1.42
CA VAL A 61 5.53 -7.76 -1.52
C VAL A 61 5.16 -8.69 -0.38
N LEU A 62 4.09 -8.34 0.34
CA LEU A 62 3.61 -9.04 1.53
C LEU A 62 2.16 -9.46 1.32
N SER A 63 1.85 -10.70 1.68
CA SER A 63 0.48 -11.18 1.79
C SER A 63 0.38 -12.19 2.94
N PRO A 64 -0.50 -11.97 3.93
CA PRO A 64 -0.79 -12.98 4.95
C PRO A 64 -1.85 -14.00 4.49
N PHE A 65 -2.25 -13.96 3.21
CA PHE A 65 -3.38 -14.73 2.70
C PHE A 65 -2.91 -15.96 1.93
N ASP A 66 -3.76 -16.98 1.90
CA ASP A 66 -3.54 -18.18 1.12
C ASP A 66 -3.26 -17.82 -0.36
N PRO A 67 -2.20 -18.38 -0.98
CA PRO A 67 -1.85 -18.12 -2.38
C PRO A 67 -3.00 -18.33 -3.38
N ALA A 68 -3.98 -19.19 -3.08
CA ALA A 68 -5.12 -19.47 -3.94
C ALA A 68 -6.23 -18.39 -3.89
N LEU A 69 -6.13 -17.41 -2.99
CA LEU A 69 -7.16 -16.37 -2.82
C LEU A 69 -6.95 -15.18 -3.74
N ASP A 70 -7.53 -15.23 -4.95
CA ASP A 70 -7.36 -14.17 -5.95
C ASP A 70 -8.44 -13.05 -5.91
N ALA A 71 -9.64 -13.36 -5.40
CA ALA A 71 -10.74 -12.38 -5.45
C ALA A 71 -10.54 -11.24 -4.42
N PRO A 72 -10.80 -9.96 -4.76
CA PRO A 72 -10.76 -8.87 -3.80
C PRO A 72 -11.86 -9.02 -2.74
N ASN A 73 -11.53 -8.76 -1.48
CA ASN A 73 -12.46 -8.84 -0.36
C ASN A 73 -12.31 -7.61 0.54
N ALA A 74 -13.43 -6.97 0.90
CA ALA A 74 -13.42 -5.76 1.72
C ALA A 74 -12.73 -5.96 3.08
N ARG A 75 -12.90 -7.11 3.73
CA ARG A 75 -12.23 -7.43 5.01
C ARG A 75 -10.71 -7.57 4.84
N ARG A 76 -10.25 -8.12 3.71
CA ARG A 76 -8.82 -8.22 3.41
C ARG A 76 -8.21 -6.86 3.10
N ALA A 77 -8.92 -6.01 2.36
CA ALA A 77 -8.51 -4.63 2.14
C ALA A 77 -8.44 -3.85 3.47
N ALA A 78 -9.39 -4.06 4.38
CA ALA A 78 -9.38 -3.49 5.74
C ALA A 78 -8.12 -3.89 6.51
N TRP A 79 -7.79 -5.19 6.49
CA TRP A 79 -6.59 -5.71 7.12
C TRP A 79 -5.33 -5.06 6.54
N CYS A 80 -5.24 -4.92 5.21
CA CYS A 80 -4.12 -4.23 4.57
C CYS A 80 -4.01 -2.77 5.05
N ASN A 81 -5.13 -2.04 5.14
CA ASN A 81 -5.12 -0.66 5.64
C ASN A 81 -4.63 -0.57 7.09
N GLN A 82 -5.09 -1.47 7.96
CA GLN A 82 -4.64 -1.56 9.35
C GLN A 82 -3.15 -1.86 9.42
N TYR A 83 -2.67 -2.83 8.63
CA TYR A 83 -1.26 -3.20 8.56
C TYR A 83 -0.39 -2.03 8.08
N VAL A 84 -0.78 -1.38 6.98
CA VAL A 84 -0.07 -0.20 6.44
C VAL A 84 0.04 0.89 7.51
N LEU A 85 -1.06 1.20 8.20
CA LEU A 85 -1.08 2.24 9.23
C LEU A 85 -0.22 1.89 10.44
N ALA A 86 -0.24 0.62 10.88
CA ALA A 86 0.59 0.16 12.00
C ALA A 86 2.10 0.25 11.69
N HIS A 87 2.49 0.07 10.43
CA HIS A 87 3.89 0.00 10.02
C HIS A 87 4.45 1.29 9.40
N CYS A 88 3.62 2.32 9.16
CA CYS A 88 4.08 3.59 8.60
C CYS A 88 4.38 4.63 9.68
N ASN A 89 5.38 5.49 9.44
CA ASN A 89 5.67 6.65 10.28
C ASN A 89 4.70 7.82 10.02
N ARG A 90 4.29 8.01 8.77
CA ARG A 90 3.26 8.97 8.36
C ARG A 90 2.29 8.31 7.38
N ALA A 91 1.06 8.79 7.32
CA ALA A 91 0.07 8.41 6.33
C ALA A 91 -0.28 9.58 5.42
N VAL A 92 -0.46 9.31 4.13
CA VAL A 92 -1.02 10.28 3.17
C VAL A 92 -2.36 9.75 2.68
N VAL A 93 -3.43 10.51 2.90
CA VAL A 93 -4.79 10.09 2.56
C VAL A 93 -5.31 10.98 1.43
N GLY A 94 -5.23 10.49 0.20
CA GLY A 94 -5.67 11.26 -0.98
C GLY A 94 -7.19 11.31 -1.17
N HIS A 95 -7.93 10.36 -0.61
CA HIS A 95 -9.39 10.39 -0.56
C HIS A 95 -9.89 9.64 0.67
N LEU A 96 -10.89 10.22 1.34
CA LEU A 96 -11.50 9.63 2.52
C LEU A 96 -13.02 9.76 2.41
N ASN A 97 -13.73 8.64 2.46
CA ASN A 97 -15.16 8.64 2.73
C ASN A 97 -15.36 8.70 4.27
N PRO A 98 -16.01 9.74 4.83
CA PRO A 98 -16.21 9.89 6.27
C PRO A 98 -16.95 8.70 6.92
N ASP A 99 -17.87 8.07 6.19
CA ASP A 99 -18.64 6.92 6.66
C ASP A 99 -18.00 5.59 6.26
N GLY A 100 -16.79 5.66 5.69
CA GLY A 100 -16.06 4.50 5.18
C GLY A 100 -15.20 3.83 6.24
N MET A 101 -14.88 2.56 6.00
CA MET A 101 -14.02 1.76 6.88
C MET A 101 -12.64 2.39 7.13
N LEU A 102 -12.07 3.09 6.16
CA LEU A 102 -10.80 3.79 6.34
C LEU A 102 -10.91 4.92 7.37
N ALA A 103 -12.04 5.61 7.46
CA ALA A 103 -12.24 6.67 8.46
C ALA A 103 -12.26 6.08 9.88
N CYS A 104 -12.93 4.93 10.07
CA CYS A 104 -12.89 4.22 11.35
C CYS A 104 -11.46 3.79 11.73
N ILE A 105 -10.71 3.19 10.79
CA ILE A 105 -9.34 2.75 11.05
C ILE A 105 -8.43 3.94 11.39
N LEU A 106 -8.59 5.09 10.72
CA LEU A 106 -7.82 6.29 11.04
C LEU A 106 -8.17 6.89 12.41
N HIS A 107 -9.43 6.74 12.85
CA HIS A 107 -9.86 7.19 14.17
C HIS A 107 -9.28 6.32 15.30
N GLU A 108 -9.11 5.03 15.04
CA GLU A 108 -8.52 4.05 15.98
C GLU A 108 -6.98 4.01 15.93
N ALA A 109 -6.37 4.66 14.94
CA ALA A 109 -4.91 4.72 14.82
C ALA A 109 -4.29 5.58 15.93
N ASP A 110 -2.99 5.39 16.14
CA ASP A 110 -2.18 6.21 17.04
C ASP A 110 -2.46 7.72 16.82
N PRO A 111 -2.94 8.46 17.83
CA PRO A 111 -3.32 9.86 17.70
C PRO A 111 -2.15 10.76 17.33
N ASP A 112 -0.92 10.34 17.62
CA ASP A 112 0.30 11.08 17.29
C ASP A 112 0.78 10.80 15.85
N LYS A 113 0.13 9.87 15.13
CA LYS A 113 0.48 9.54 13.75
C LYS A 113 0.19 10.72 12.82
N GLU A 114 1.22 11.18 12.13
CA GLU A 114 1.09 12.25 11.15
C GLU A 114 0.24 11.78 9.95
N VAL A 115 -0.95 12.38 9.78
CA VAL A 115 -1.85 12.14 8.64
C VAL A 115 -1.91 13.39 7.77
N VAL A 116 -1.35 13.30 6.55
CA VAL A 116 -1.36 14.38 5.57
C VAL A 116 -2.51 14.17 4.59
N ARG A 117 -3.28 15.23 4.33
CA ARG A 117 -4.37 15.26 3.34
C ARG A 117 -3.99 16.28 2.25
N PRO A 118 -3.49 15.82 1.08
CA PRO A 118 -3.04 16.71 0.01
C PRO A 118 -4.20 17.35 -0.75
#